data_AF-A0AB73GA37-F1
#
_entry.id   AF-A0AB73GA37-F1
#
_cell.length_a   1.000
_cell.length_b   1.000
_cell.length_c   1.000
_cell.angle_alpha   90.00
_cell.angle_beta   90.00
_cell.angle_gamma   90.00
#
_symmetry.space_group_name_H-M   'P 1'
#
loop_
_entity.id
_entity.type
_entity.pdbx_description
1 polymer ?
#
loop_
_entity_poly.entity_id
_entity_poly.type
_entity_poly.pdbx_seq_one_letter_code
_entity_poly.pdbx_strand_id
1 'polypeptide(L)'
;MSLGRRFYFFWLGESTMQFAAALMSFALGVWVYRQSGSVTAFSNTVIAATLPSVLILPFAGGLADRLDRKRIIVAADAALALLTLLLLALLLAGRLQPLHLYVFNGCASAVGAFRVPAYQASVGSLVAKDGLTRATGLIGIGKNVSTLAAPLLGGIIMGGAGLQAVFAIHFVASIAAMLCVLAALGRLGTVSVEPACASRQLLHDVLTSLASARRFFEMEPLMLGLLVYVMLQSALISLATMMIAPLVLAQHSSAELGFVYTWAALGGLAGMSLLVAATNPQRLMLIVVCADAVLSLCMLSIGLASSTSTYCAIAFVALAAGSVAEGCCNALWMRKIQARNRASVLSCVSMLMITTMTIVVAAGGFIVDRVLEPALAAGGRFAQAAHAWFGIGAGGGVALLFVVAGAASVLLCACMFAHPRMRRIDLLVPDEAC
;
A
#
# COMPACT_ATOMS: atom_id res chain seq x y z
N MET A 1 -26.59 -20.07 -7.91
CA MET A 1 -26.67 -19.10 -9.03
C MET A 1 -25.27 -18.82 -9.56
N SER A 2 -25.03 -19.02 -10.86
CA SER A 2 -23.72 -18.81 -11.49
C SER A 2 -23.57 -17.33 -11.89
N LEU A 3 -22.38 -16.77 -11.71
CA LEU A 3 -22.08 -15.35 -12.01
C LEU A 3 -22.08 -15.02 -13.51
N GLY A 4 -22.33 -16.02 -14.37
CA GLY A 4 -22.31 -15.90 -15.82
C GLY A 4 -20.89 -15.95 -16.40
N ARG A 5 -20.77 -16.53 -17.60
CA ARG A 5 -19.49 -16.72 -18.31
C ARG A 5 -18.74 -15.40 -18.55
N ARG A 6 -19.47 -14.31 -18.83
CA ARG A 6 -18.89 -12.98 -19.09
C ARG A 6 -18.18 -12.41 -17.87
N PHE A 7 -18.74 -12.58 -16.68
CA PHE A 7 -18.09 -12.15 -15.44
C PHE A 7 -16.79 -12.91 -15.21
N TYR A 8 -16.77 -14.24 -15.38
CA TYR A 8 -15.54 -15.02 -15.17
C TYR A 8 -14.42 -14.63 -16.15
N PHE A 9 -14.72 -14.37 -17.42
CA PHE A 9 -13.71 -13.84 -18.35
C PHE A 9 -13.19 -12.47 -17.93
N PHE A 10 -14.09 -11.56 -17.53
CA PHE A 10 -13.71 -10.23 -17.06
C PHE A 10 -12.83 -10.30 -15.80
N TRP A 11 -13.22 -11.13 -14.83
CA TRP A 11 -12.49 -11.37 -13.59
C TRP A 11 -11.14 -12.03 -13.81
N LEU A 12 -11.03 -13.01 -14.73
CA LEU A 12 -9.75 -13.63 -15.07
C LEU A 12 -8.79 -12.62 -15.68
N GLY A 13 -9.25 -11.84 -16.66
CA GLY A 13 -8.44 -10.79 -17.29
C GLY A 13 -7.91 -9.79 -16.25
N GLU A 14 -8.76 -9.33 -15.34
CA GLU A 14 -8.34 -8.42 -14.28
C GLU A 14 -7.41 -9.06 -13.27
N SER A 15 -7.67 -10.30 -12.86
CA SER A 15 -6.82 -11.00 -11.90
C SER A 15 -5.41 -11.21 -12.48
N THR A 16 -5.31 -11.57 -13.76
CA THR A 16 -4.03 -11.68 -14.46
C THR A 16 -3.33 -10.33 -14.55
N MET A 17 -4.06 -9.26 -14.87
CA MET A 17 -3.49 -7.92 -14.95
C MET A 17 -2.99 -7.40 -13.59
N GLN A 18 -3.76 -7.61 -12.52
CA GLN A 18 -3.37 -7.22 -11.16
C GLN A 18 -2.13 -7.98 -10.70
N PHE A 19 -2.07 -9.28 -10.97
CA PHE A 19 -0.89 -10.08 -10.69
C PHE A 19 0.34 -9.54 -11.43
N ALA A 20 0.22 -9.28 -12.73
CA ALA A 20 1.31 -8.75 -13.54
C ALA A 20 1.75 -7.34 -13.09
N ALA A 21 0.81 -6.46 -12.74
CA ALA A 21 1.11 -5.13 -12.21
C ALA A 21 1.85 -5.19 -10.87
N ALA A 22 1.46 -6.10 -9.98
CA ALA A 22 2.16 -6.34 -8.71
C ALA A 22 3.58 -6.87 -8.94
N LEU A 23 3.75 -7.79 -9.91
CA LEU A 23 5.05 -8.31 -10.32
C LEU A 23 5.97 -7.20 -10.87
N MET A 24 5.41 -6.35 -11.74
CA MET A 24 6.09 -5.20 -12.31
C MET A 24 6.53 -4.22 -11.22
N SER A 25 5.62 -3.84 -10.31
CA SER A 25 5.93 -2.93 -9.20
C SER A 25 7.11 -3.43 -8.35
N PHE A 26 7.09 -4.71 -7.96
CA PHE A 26 8.19 -5.34 -7.24
C PHE A 26 9.50 -5.30 -8.04
N ALA A 27 9.47 -5.71 -9.31
CA ALA A 27 10.65 -5.79 -10.16
C ALA A 27 11.28 -4.42 -10.43
N LEU A 28 10.47 -3.38 -10.64
CA LEU A 28 10.95 -2.01 -10.83
C LEU A 28 11.65 -1.50 -9.58
N GLY A 29 11.07 -1.71 -8.40
CA GLY A 29 11.70 -1.36 -7.13
C GLY A 29 13.06 -2.05 -6.95
N VAL A 30 13.10 -3.37 -7.14
CA VAL A 30 14.34 -4.15 -7.04
C VAL A 30 15.40 -3.68 -8.04
N TRP A 31 15.02 -3.45 -9.30
CA TRP A 31 15.96 -3.03 -10.33
C TRP A 31 16.52 -1.63 -10.08
N VAL A 32 15.67 -0.66 -9.72
CA VAL A 32 16.12 0.72 -9.41
C VAL A 32 17.10 0.70 -8.25
N TYR A 33 16.80 -0.04 -7.19
CA TYR A 33 17.70 -0.16 -6.05
C TYR A 33 19.04 -0.81 -6.43
N ARG A 34 19.02 -1.93 -7.15
CA ARG A 34 20.26 -2.61 -7.60
C ARG A 34 21.12 -1.75 -8.52
N GLN A 35 20.50 -0.96 -9.40
CA GLN A 35 21.22 -0.12 -10.35
C GLN A 35 21.81 1.14 -9.71
N SER A 36 21.12 1.72 -8.72
CA SER A 36 21.50 3.00 -8.12
C SER A 36 22.22 2.88 -6.78
N GLY A 37 21.98 1.80 -6.03
CA GLY A 37 22.37 1.67 -4.62
C GLY A 37 21.70 2.70 -3.69
N SER A 38 20.76 3.50 -4.18
CA SER A 38 20.19 4.65 -3.46
C SER A 38 18.80 4.34 -2.96
N VAL A 39 18.58 4.63 -1.67
CA VAL A 39 17.27 4.50 -1.03
C VAL A 39 16.32 5.58 -1.54
N THR A 40 16.82 6.81 -1.79
CA THR A 40 16.03 7.89 -2.40
C THR A 40 15.52 7.48 -3.78
N ALA A 41 16.35 6.83 -4.59
CA ALA A 41 15.94 6.36 -5.91
C ALA A 41 14.84 5.29 -5.82
N PHE A 42 14.92 4.40 -4.83
CA PHE A 42 13.86 3.44 -4.54
C PHE A 42 12.56 4.15 -4.10
N SER A 43 12.63 5.07 -3.13
CA SER A 43 11.46 5.84 -2.65
C SER A 43 10.79 6.64 -3.76
N ASN A 44 11.56 7.22 -4.69
CA ASN A 44 11.03 7.92 -5.86
C ASN A 44 10.21 7.00 -6.78
N THR A 45 10.57 5.70 -6.86
CA THR A 45 9.79 4.69 -7.60
C THR A 45 8.40 4.56 -7.02
N VAL A 46 8.30 4.48 -5.70
CA VAL A 46 7.04 4.36 -4.96
C VAL A 46 6.20 5.63 -5.10
N ILE A 47 6.83 6.81 -4.91
CA ILE A 47 6.16 8.10 -5.05
C ILE A 47 5.60 8.26 -6.47
N ALA A 48 6.39 7.95 -7.50
CA ALA A 48 5.94 8.00 -8.89
C ALA A 48 4.75 7.06 -9.16
N ALA A 49 4.68 5.91 -8.49
CA ALA A 49 3.59 4.96 -8.64
C ALA A 49 2.29 5.40 -7.95
N THR A 50 2.36 6.27 -6.93
CA THR A 50 1.19 6.64 -6.12
C THR A 50 0.72 8.07 -6.37
N LEU A 51 1.62 9.04 -6.43
CA LEU A 51 1.30 10.46 -6.41
C LEU A 51 0.36 10.90 -7.55
N PRO A 52 0.55 10.49 -8.82
CA PRO A 52 -0.32 10.93 -9.90
C PRO A 52 -1.76 10.46 -9.73
N SER A 53 -1.96 9.21 -9.30
CA SER A 53 -3.31 8.71 -9.05
C SER A 53 -4.05 9.53 -7.99
N VAL A 54 -3.38 9.91 -6.90
CA VAL A 54 -3.99 10.73 -5.81
C VAL A 54 -4.44 12.10 -6.33
N LEU A 55 -3.63 12.73 -7.19
CA LEU A 55 -3.96 14.05 -7.76
C LEU A 55 -5.07 13.96 -8.83
N ILE A 56 -5.12 12.85 -9.57
CA ILE A 56 -6.03 12.67 -10.70
C ILE A 56 -7.39 12.11 -10.25
N LEU A 57 -7.44 11.29 -9.19
CA LEU A 57 -8.64 10.57 -8.76
C LEU A 57 -9.89 11.45 -8.58
N PRO A 58 -9.82 12.67 -7.99
CA PRO A 58 -10.99 13.55 -7.86
C PRO A 58 -11.62 13.94 -9.20
N PHE A 59 -10.80 14.04 -10.26
CA PHE A 59 -11.24 14.37 -11.61
C PHE A 59 -11.63 13.10 -12.39
N ALA A 60 -10.92 12.00 -12.15
CA ALA A 60 -11.10 10.76 -12.87
C ALA A 60 -12.43 10.08 -12.57
N GLY A 61 -12.92 10.12 -11.33
CA GLY A 61 -14.23 9.55 -10.98
C GLY A 61 -15.37 10.17 -11.80
N GLY A 62 -15.46 11.50 -11.79
CA GLY A 62 -16.50 12.24 -12.51
C GLY A 62 -16.40 12.14 -14.04
N LEU A 63 -15.20 11.88 -14.58
CA LEU A 63 -15.00 11.66 -16.02
C LEU A 63 -15.25 10.19 -16.41
N ALA A 64 -14.85 9.23 -15.58
CA ALA A 64 -15.04 7.80 -15.81
C ALA A 64 -16.53 7.41 -15.84
N ASP A 65 -17.37 8.15 -15.12
CA ASP A 65 -18.82 7.97 -15.16
C ASP A 65 -19.47 8.46 -16.47
N ARG A 66 -18.80 9.37 -17.19
CA ARG A 66 -19.32 10.01 -18.42
C ARG A 66 -18.87 9.32 -19.70
N LEU A 67 -17.80 8.52 -19.63
CA LEU A 67 -17.20 7.87 -20.77
C LEU A 67 -17.60 6.39 -20.84
N ASP A 68 -17.53 5.82 -22.04
CA ASP A 68 -17.72 4.39 -22.23
C ASP A 68 -16.64 3.61 -21.47
N ARG A 69 -17.06 2.93 -20.40
CA ARG A 69 -16.19 2.13 -19.51
C ARG A 69 -15.35 1.12 -20.28
N LYS A 70 -15.91 0.50 -21.32
CA LYS A 70 -15.18 -0.45 -22.17
C LYS A 70 -14.01 0.25 -22.87
N ARG A 71 -14.26 1.44 -23.43
CA ARG A 71 -13.21 2.21 -24.11
C ARG A 71 -12.13 2.66 -23.14
N ILE A 72 -12.50 3.08 -21.94
CA ILE A 72 -11.53 3.47 -20.89
C ILE A 72 -10.62 2.30 -20.56
N ILE A 73 -11.18 1.13 -20.25
CA ILE A 73 -10.38 -0.04 -19.84
C ILE A 73 -9.48 -0.51 -21.00
N VAL A 74 -10.01 -0.59 -22.22
CA VAL A 74 -9.23 -1.03 -23.40
C VAL A 74 -8.12 -0.03 -23.74
N ALA A 75 -8.40 1.27 -23.70
CA ALA A 75 -7.38 2.30 -23.94
C ALA A 75 -6.30 2.28 -22.85
N ALA A 76 -6.70 2.05 -21.60
CA ALA A 76 -5.79 1.92 -20.47
C ALA A 76 -4.88 0.69 -20.61
N ASP A 77 -5.44 -0.48 -20.92
CA ASP A 77 -4.65 -1.70 -21.14
C ASP A 77 -3.71 -1.57 -22.34
N ALA A 78 -4.14 -0.92 -23.42
CA ALA A 78 -3.31 -0.63 -24.58
C ALA A 78 -2.17 0.35 -24.25
N ALA A 79 -2.45 1.40 -23.48
CA ALA A 79 -1.43 2.35 -23.02
C ALA A 79 -0.39 1.67 -22.12
N LEU A 80 -0.83 0.82 -21.18
CA LEU A 80 0.08 0.05 -20.32
C LEU A 80 0.94 -0.92 -21.12
N ALA A 81 0.35 -1.63 -22.10
CA ALA A 81 1.10 -2.51 -23.00
C ALA A 81 2.17 -1.74 -23.80
N LEU A 82 1.80 -0.58 -24.36
CA LEU A 82 2.74 0.26 -25.10
C LEU A 82 3.88 0.77 -24.22
N LEU A 83 3.56 1.27 -23.02
CA LEU A 83 4.55 1.74 -22.05
C LEU A 83 5.52 0.62 -21.64
N THR A 84 5.01 -0.59 -21.41
CA THR A 84 5.86 -1.76 -21.11
C THR A 84 6.74 -2.15 -22.30
N LEU A 85 6.20 -2.10 -23.52
CA LEU A 85 6.97 -2.40 -24.73
C LEU A 85 8.11 -1.39 -24.93
N LEU A 86 7.87 -0.10 -24.66
CA LEU A 86 8.89 0.94 -24.68
C LEU A 86 9.99 0.68 -23.64
N LEU A 87 9.63 0.29 -22.42
CA LEU A 87 10.61 -0.10 -21.40
C LEU A 87 11.43 -1.32 -21.81
N LEU A 88 10.80 -2.33 -22.42
CA LEU A 88 11.49 -3.51 -22.92
C LEU A 88 12.46 -3.16 -24.05
N ALA A 89 12.07 -2.29 -24.98
CA ALA A 89 12.95 -1.81 -26.04
C ALA A 89 14.16 -1.04 -25.46
N LEU A 90 13.94 -0.16 -24.48
CA LEU A 90 15.03 0.56 -23.79
C LEU A 90 15.97 -0.39 -23.04
N LEU A 91 15.43 -1.44 -22.40
CA LEU A 91 16.20 -2.46 -21.72
C LEU A 91 17.09 -3.24 -22.69
N LEU A 92 16.52 -3.72 -23.79
CA LEU A 92 17.25 -4.49 -24.81
C LEU A 92 18.29 -3.63 -25.54
N ALA A 93 18.05 -2.32 -25.67
CA ALA A 93 19.01 -1.37 -26.22
C ALA A 93 20.13 -0.99 -25.23
N GLY A 94 20.09 -1.46 -23.98
CA GLY A 94 21.05 -1.08 -22.94
C GLY A 94 20.93 0.40 -22.50
N ARG A 95 19.80 1.05 -22.77
CA ARG A 95 19.56 2.48 -22.49
C ARG A 95 18.56 2.71 -21.34
N LEU A 96 18.14 1.65 -20.66
CA LEU A 96 17.22 1.76 -19.53
C LEU A 96 17.89 2.50 -18.37
N GLN A 97 17.15 3.43 -17.78
CA GLN A 97 17.59 4.30 -16.68
C GLN A 97 16.44 4.46 -15.69
N PRO A 98 16.71 4.76 -14.40
CA PRO A 98 15.67 4.94 -13.39
C PRO A 98 14.59 5.97 -13.78
N LEU A 99 14.96 7.03 -14.49
CA LEU A 99 14.02 8.05 -14.95
C LEU A 99 12.90 7.46 -15.83
N HIS A 100 13.22 6.52 -16.72
CA HIS A 100 12.22 5.85 -17.56
C HIS A 100 11.20 5.07 -16.73
N LEU A 101 11.63 4.50 -15.60
CA LEU A 101 10.76 3.76 -14.69
C LEU A 101 9.88 4.69 -13.87
N TYR A 102 10.38 5.87 -13.49
CA TYR A 102 9.55 6.90 -12.85
C TYR A 102 8.47 7.41 -13.80
N VAL A 103 8.81 7.65 -15.07
CA VAL A 103 7.82 8.04 -16.08
C VAL A 103 6.80 6.93 -16.29
N PHE A 104 7.23 5.67 -16.42
CA PHE A 104 6.33 4.53 -16.52
C PHE A 104 5.36 4.46 -15.33
N ASN A 105 5.87 4.50 -14.10
CA ASN A 105 5.05 4.46 -12.89
C ASN A 105 4.07 5.62 -12.84
N GLY A 106 4.52 6.83 -13.20
CA GLY A 106 3.66 8.00 -13.21
C GLY A 106 2.51 7.89 -14.22
N CYS A 107 2.82 7.45 -15.44
CA CYS A 107 1.82 7.19 -16.46
C CYS A 107 0.88 6.04 -16.07
N ALA A 108 1.40 4.94 -15.54
CA ALA A 108 0.61 3.80 -15.10
C ALA A 108 -0.33 4.17 -13.94
N SER A 109 0.14 4.99 -13.01
CA SER A 109 -0.65 5.55 -11.91
C SER A 109 -1.80 6.43 -12.42
N ALA A 110 -1.52 7.31 -13.39
CA ALA A 110 -2.51 8.16 -14.04
C ALA A 110 -3.56 7.34 -14.81
N VAL A 111 -3.13 6.35 -15.58
CA VAL A 111 -4.01 5.42 -16.30
C VAL A 111 -4.89 4.64 -15.33
N GLY A 112 -4.31 4.15 -14.23
CA GLY A 112 -5.00 3.44 -13.16
C GLY A 112 -6.14 4.24 -12.53
N ALA A 113 -5.96 5.56 -12.37
CA ALA A 113 -6.97 6.44 -11.79
C ALA A 113 -8.30 6.45 -12.56
N PHE A 114 -8.27 6.22 -13.89
CA PHE A 114 -9.47 6.07 -14.71
C PHE A 114 -9.90 4.60 -14.87
N ARG A 115 -8.93 3.69 -15.01
CA ARG A 115 -9.17 2.27 -15.27
C ARG A 115 -9.89 1.57 -14.11
N VAL A 116 -9.45 1.83 -12.87
CA VAL A 116 -10.01 1.19 -11.66
C VAL A 116 -11.50 1.49 -11.46
N PRO A 117 -11.97 2.77 -11.44
CA PRO A 117 -13.39 3.05 -11.30
C PRO A 117 -14.22 2.52 -12.49
N ALA A 118 -13.70 2.60 -13.72
CA ALA A 118 -14.36 2.03 -14.89
C ALA A 118 -14.57 0.52 -14.75
N TYR A 119 -13.54 -0.21 -14.27
CA TYR A 119 -13.62 -1.65 -14.01
C TYR A 119 -14.67 -1.97 -12.93
N GLN A 120 -14.61 -1.30 -11.79
CA GLN A 120 -15.55 -1.50 -10.69
C GLN A 120 -17.00 -1.25 -11.12
N ALA A 121 -17.23 -0.18 -11.89
CA ALA A 121 -18.56 0.13 -12.40
C ALA A 121 -19.03 -0.90 -13.45
N SER A 122 -18.13 -1.47 -14.25
CA SER A 122 -18.45 -2.54 -15.20
C SER A 122 -18.88 -3.85 -14.52
N VAL A 123 -18.35 -4.18 -13.33
CA VAL A 123 -18.78 -5.37 -12.58
C VAL A 123 -20.28 -5.33 -12.28
N GLY A 124 -20.81 -4.16 -11.88
CA GLY A 124 -22.23 -3.97 -11.61
C GLY A 124 -23.15 -4.15 -12.83
N SER A 125 -22.61 -4.00 -14.04
CA SER A 125 -23.35 -4.25 -15.29
C SER A 125 -23.32 -5.72 -15.75
N LEU A 126 -22.39 -6.51 -15.21
CA LEU A 126 -22.17 -7.91 -15.58
C LEU A 126 -22.87 -8.91 -14.65
N VAL A 127 -23.18 -8.47 -13.42
CA VAL A 127 -23.69 -9.33 -12.35
C VAL A 127 -24.97 -8.73 -11.78
N ALA A 128 -25.99 -9.57 -11.59
CA ALA A 128 -27.22 -9.16 -10.91
C ALA A 128 -26.93 -8.76 -9.45
N LYS A 129 -27.79 -7.92 -8.85
CA LYS A 129 -27.60 -7.41 -7.49
C LYS A 129 -27.29 -8.51 -6.47
N ASP A 130 -28.02 -9.63 -6.52
CA ASP A 130 -27.85 -10.76 -5.59
C ASP A 130 -26.50 -11.49 -5.77
N GLY A 131 -25.86 -11.36 -6.93
CA GLY A 131 -24.55 -11.93 -7.22
C GLY A 131 -23.38 -11.03 -6.86
N LEU A 132 -23.60 -9.75 -6.53
CA LEU A 132 -22.53 -8.77 -6.31
C LEU A 132 -21.62 -9.16 -5.15
N THR A 133 -22.17 -9.65 -4.03
CA THR A 133 -21.35 -10.11 -2.89
C THR A 133 -20.38 -11.20 -3.30
N ARG A 134 -20.85 -12.18 -4.09
CA ARG A 134 -20.01 -13.28 -4.58
C ARG A 134 -18.97 -12.79 -5.60
N ALA A 135 -19.35 -11.85 -6.47
CA ALA A 135 -18.44 -11.23 -7.43
C ALA A 135 -17.31 -10.45 -6.74
N THR A 136 -17.66 -9.59 -5.78
CA THR A 136 -16.70 -8.82 -4.97
C THR A 136 -15.80 -9.75 -4.17
N GLY A 137 -16.32 -10.86 -3.63
CA GLY A 137 -15.52 -11.89 -2.98
C GLY A 137 -14.45 -12.49 -3.89
N LEU A 138 -14.80 -12.86 -5.13
CA LEU A 138 -13.83 -13.39 -6.10
C LEU A 138 -12.78 -12.35 -6.51
N ILE A 139 -13.19 -11.09 -6.72
CA ILE A 139 -12.25 -9.99 -6.99
C ILE A 139 -11.27 -9.83 -5.82
N GLY A 140 -11.76 -9.89 -4.59
CA GLY A 140 -10.93 -9.86 -3.39
C GLY A 140 -9.92 -11.01 -3.33
N ILE A 141 -10.33 -12.23 -3.68
CA ILE A 141 -9.42 -13.38 -3.76
C ILE A 141 -8.32 -13.13 -4.79
N GLY A 142 -8.66 -12.68 -5.99
CA GLY A 142 -7.68 -12.38 -7.04
C GLY A 142 -6.64 -11.34 -6.60
N LYS A 143 -7.10 -10.28 -5.93
CA LYS A 143 -6.23 -9.25 -5.35
C LYS A 143 -5.30 -9.83 -4.27
N ASN A 144 -5.83 -10.62 -3.34
CA ASN A 144 -5.05 -11.20 -2.25
C ASN A 144 -4.00 -12.18 -2.76
N VAL A 145 -4.36 -13.05 -3.72
CA VAL A 145 -3.41 -13.96 -4.37
C VAL A 145 -2.30 -13.16 -5.05
N SER A 146 -2.64 -12.07 -5.73
CA SER A 146 -1.66 -11.20 -6.38
C SER A 146 -0.68 -10.59 -5.38
N THR A 147 -1.17 -10.04 -4.26
CA THR A 147 -0.33 -9.47 -3.20
C THR A 147 0.62 -10.50 -2.57
N LEU A 148 0.16 -11.74 -2.38
CA LEU A 148 0.96 -12.80 -1.74
C LEU A 148 1.99 -13.41 -2.69
N ALA A 149 1.57 -13.72 -3.92
CA ALA A 149 2.35 -14.51 -4.85
C ALA A 149 3.29 -13.66 -5.71
N ALA A 150 2.95 -12.41 -5.99
CA ALA A 150 3.75 -11.57 -6.89
C ALA A 150 5.16 -11.27 -6.35
N PRO A 151 5.38 -10.95 -5.05
CA PRO A 151 6.74 -10.77 -4.54
C PRO A 151 7.60 -12.02 -4.63
N LEU A 152 7.06 -13.18 -4.24
CA LEU A 152 7.77 -14.46 -4.33
C LEU A 152 8.15 -14.81 -5.77
N LEU A 153 7.17 -14.80 -6.68
CA LEU A 153 7.40 -15.11 -8.08
C LEU A 153 8.26 -14.03 -8.75
N GLY A 154 8.10 -12.76 -8.37
CA GLY A 154 8.92 -11.64 -8.83
C GLY A 154 10.36 -11.79 -8.42
N GLY A 155 10.62 -12.19 -7.17
CA GLY A 155 11.96 -12.46 -6.66
C GLY A 155 12.66 -13.57 -7.44
N ILE A 156 11.95 -14.69 -7.69
CA ILE A 156 12.43 -15.84 -8.45
C ILE A 156 12.69 -15.47 -9.91
N ILE A 157 11.72 -14.82 -10.58
CA ILE A 157 11.83 -14.41 -11.98
C ILE A 157 12.98 -13.41 -12.16
N MET A 158 13.09 -12.41 -11.28
CA MET A 158 14.19 -11.44 -11.29
C MET A 158 15.55 -12.09 -11.07
N GLY A 159 15.63 -13.14 -10.25
CA GLY A 159 16.87 -13.88 -10.01
C GLY A 159 17.30 -14.77 -11.18
N GLY A 160 16.35 -15.38 -11.90
CA GLY A 160 16.62 -16.30 -13.00
C GLY A 160 16.63 -15.67 -14.38
N ALA A 161 15.52 -15.05 -14.78
CA ALA A 161 15.30 -14.53 -16.14
C ALA A 161 15.46 -13.00 -16.25
N GLY A 162 15.55 -12.31 -15.11
CA GLY A 162 15.77 -10.87 -15.03
C GLY A 162 14.54 -10.02 -15.37
N LEU A 163 14.77 -8.71 -15.50
CA LEU A 163 13.71 -7.71 -15.70
C LEU A 163 12.94 -7.88 -17.02
N GLN A 164 13.61 -8.37 -18.06
CA GLN A 164 13.00 -8.63 -19.38
C GLN A 164 11.81 -9.60 -19.31
N ALA A 165 11.88 -10.61 -18.46
CA ALA A 165 10.81 -11.58 -18.30
C ALA A 165 9.59 -10.95 -17.64
N VAL A 166 9.80 -10.07 -16.65
CA VAL A 166 8.72 -9.33 -16.00
C VAL A 166 8.03 -8.39 -16.99
N PHE A 167 8.80 -7.70 -17.84
CA PHE A 167 8.23 -6.86 -18.90
C PHE A 167 7.42 -7.68 -19.91
N ALA A 168 7.93 -8.84 -20.35
CA ALA A 168 7.20 -9.73 -21.25
C ALA A 168 5.88 -10.22 -20.62
N ILE A 169 5.91 -10.66 -19.36
CA ILE A 169 4.71 -11.08 -18.62
C ILE A 169 3.70 -9.93 -18.53
N HIS A 170 4.16 -8.73 -18.17
CA HIS A 170 3.28 -7.57 -18.04
C HIS A 170 2.65 -7.16 -19.38
N PHE A 171 3.43 -7.20 -20.47
CA PHE A 171 2.91 -6.94 -21.81
C PHE A 171 1.83 -7.96 -22.20
N VAL A 172 2.13 -9.25 -22.08
CA VAL A 172 1.18 -10.33 -22.41
C VAL A 172 -0.08 -10.25 -21.55
N ALA A 173 0.06 -9.98 -20.25
CA ALA A 173 -1.06 -9.81 -19.33
C ALA A 173 -1.95 -8.62 -19.72
N SER A 174 -1.36 -7.49 -20.12
CA SER A 174 -2.10 -6.31 -20.58
C SER A 174 -2.93 -6.62 -21.83
N ILE A 175 -2.34 -7.33 -22.80
CA ILE A 175 -3.07 -7.77 -24.01
C ILE A 175 -4.16 -8.79 -23.67
N ALA A 176 -3.87 -9.77 -22.82
CA ALA A 176 -4.85 -10.77 -22.39
C ALA A 176 -6.04 -10.14 -21.66
N ALA A 177 -5.79 -9.20 -20.74
CA ALA A 177 -6.82 -8.46 -20.04
C ALA A 177 -7.70 -7.65 -21.00
N MET A 178 -7.08 -6.95 -21.95
CA MET A 178 -7.79 -6.22 -22.99
C MET A 178 -8.72 -7.14 -23.81
N LEU A 179 -8.24 -8.32 -24.22
CA LEU A 179 -9.05 -9.31 -24.96
C LEU A 179 -10.20 -9.85 -24.10
N CYS A 180 -9.97 -10.12 -22.82
CA CYS A 180 -11.00 -10.54 -21.87
C CYS A 180 -12.09 -9.47 -21.71
N VAL A 181 -11.71 -8.19 -21.62
CA VAL A 181 -12.64 -7.05 -21.53
C VAL A 181 -13.46 -6.92 -22.81
N LEU A 182 -12.82 -7.03 -23.97
CA LEU A 182 -13.52 -6.99 -25.27
C LEU A 182 -14.53 -8.15 -25.40
N ALA A 183 -14.17 -9.35 -24.96
CA ALA A 183 -15.07 -10.51 -24.98
C ALA A 183 -16.24 -10.38 -23.99
N ALA A 184 -15.98 -9.83 -22.79
CA ALA A 184 -16.99 -9.69 -21.73
C ALA A 184 -17.97 -8.54 -21.99
N LEU A 185 -17.47 -7.39 -22.43
CA LEU A 185 -18.25 -6.15 -22.62
C LEU A 185 -18.66 -5.90 -24.07
N GLY A 186 -18.21 -6.71 -25.03
CA GLY A 186 -18.43 -6.50 -26.47
C GLY A 186 -19.89 -6.35 -26.93
N ARG A 187 -20.85 -6.79 -26.11
CA ARG A 187 -22.29 -6.77 -26.41
C ARG A 187 -23.13 -5.92 -25.45
N LEU A 188 -22.51 -5.22 -24.51
CA LEU A 188 -23.23 -4.31 -23.62
C LEU A 188 -23.31 -2.94 -24.32
N GLY A 189 -24.52 -2.43 -24.51
CA GLY A 189 -24.74 -1.11 -25.11
C GLY A 189 -24.07 -0.01 -24.28
N THR A 190 -23.63 1.05 -24.94
CA THR A 190 -23.06 2.23 -24.29
C THR A 190 -24.15 2.94 -23.49
N VAL A 191 -24.16 2.76 -22.18
CA VAL A 191 -25.04 3.53 -21.29
C VAL A 191 -24.44 4.93 -21.18
N SER A 192 -25.10 5.90 -21.80
CA SER A 192 -24.78 7.33 -21.64
C SER A 192 -25.33 7.77 -20.28
N VAL A 193 -24.48 8.32 -19.43
CA VAL A 193 -24.90 8.84 -18.11
C VAL A 193 -25.02 10.36 -18.21
N GLU A 194 -26.17 10.90 -17.77
CA GLU A 194 -26.43 12.33 -17.74
C GLU A 194 -25.42 13.08 -16.85
N PRO A 195 -25.01 14.30 -17.23
CA PRO A 195 -24.02 15.07 -16.49
C PRO A 195 -24.64 15.72 -15.25
N ALA A 196 -24.39 15.16 -14.07
CA ALA A 196 -24.72 15.84 -12.82
C ALA A 196 -23.80 17.05 -12.56
N CYS A 197 -24.42 18.14 -12.11
CA CYS A 197 -23.89 19.47 -11.82
C CYS A 197 -22.91 19.47 -10.62
N ALA A 198 -21.70 18.91 -10.78
CA ALA A 198 -20.88 18.53 -9.61
C ALA A 198 -19.89 19.60 -9.08
N SER A 199 -19.24 20.42 -9.91
CA SER A 199 -18.00 21.11 -9.47
C SER A 199 -18.16 22.16 -8.36
N ARG A 200 -19.20 23.00 -8.41
CA ARG A 200 -19.47 24.02 -7.36
C ARG A 200 -20.00 23.40 -6.06
N GLN A 201 -20.72 22.28 -6.17
CA GLN A 201 -21.29 21.56 -5.05
C GLN A 201 -20.20 20.78 -4.29
N LEU A 202 -19.24 20.19 -5.03
CA LEU A 202 -18.09 19.49 -4.46
C LEU A 202 -17.22 20.35 -3.53
N LEU A 203 -16.91 21.60 -3.90
CA LEU A 203 -16.10 22.48 -3.04
C LEU A 203 -16.83 22.83 -1.74
N HIS A 204 -18.14 23.10 -1.82
CA HIS A 204 -18.97 23.33 -0.64
C HIS A 204 -19.04 22.07 0.23
N ASP A 205 -19.24 20.90 -0.37
CA ASP A 205 -19.30 19.62 0.33
C ASP A 205 -17.97 19.30 1.03
N VAL A 206 -16.82 19.52 0.38
CA VAL A 206 -15.49 19.37 0.99
C VAL A 206 -15.31 20.30 2.20
N LEU A 207 -15.66 21.58 2.06
CA LEU A 207 -15.53 22.55 3.16
C LEU A 207 -16.44 22.20 4.34
N THR A 208 -17.67 21.78 4.08
CA THR A 208 -18.60 21.33 5.13
C THR A 208 -18.12 20.04 5.80
N SER A 209 -17.57 19.09 5.05
CA SER A 209 -16.95 17.88 5.61
C SER A 209 -15.77 18.21 6.51
N LEU A 210 -14.86 19.09 6.10
CA LEU A 210 -13.74 19.55 6.93
C LEU A 210 -14.21 20.25 8.21
N ALA A 211 -15.21 21.13 8.11
CA ALA A 211 -15.80 21.79 9.27
C ALA A 211 -16.44 20.79 10.24
N SER A 212 -17.14 19.77 9.73
CA SER A 212 -17.75 18.73 10.55
C SER A 212 -16.70 17.86 11.26
N ALA A 213 -15.61 17.50 10.57
CA ALA A 213 -14.52 16.73 11.14
C ALA A 213 -13.79 17.53 12.22
N ARG A 214 -13.52 18.82 11.96
CA ARG A 214 -12.92 19.72 12.94
C ARG A 214 -13.78 19.83 14.21
N ARG A 215 -15.08 20.09 14.04
CA ARG A 215 -16.02 20.17 15.17
C ARG A 215 -16.05 18.88 15.98
N PHE A 216 -15.98 17.71 15.33
CA PHE A 216 -15.90 16.43 16.02
C PHE A 216 -14.66 16.33 16.91
N PHE A 217 -13.47 16.68 16.41
CA PHE A 217 -12.24 16.64 17.21
C PHE A 217 -12.17 17.70 18.31
N GLU A 218 -12.84 18.83 18.13
CA GLU A 218 -13.01 19.84 19.19
C GLU A 218 -13.91 19.34 20.34
N MET A 219 -14.93 18.53 20.03
CA MET A 219 -15.84 17.96 21.02
C MET A 219 -15.27 16.70 21.70
N GLU A 220 -14.53 15.88 20.95
CA GLU A 220 -13.99 14.59 21.40
C GLU A 220 -12.45 14.59 21.41
N PRO A 221 -11.79 15.26 22.38
CA PRO A 221 -10.33 15.39 22.41
C PRO A 221 -9.59 14.05 22.56
N LEU A 222 -10.25 13.02 23.11
CA LEU A 222 -9.68 11.66 23.16
C LEU A 222 -9.56 11.05 21.76
N MET A 223 -10.50 11.31 20.86
CA MET A 223 -10.45 10.85 19.46
C MET A 223 -9.38 11.63 18.67
N LEU A 224 -9.16 12.91 18.98
CA LEU A 224 -8.01 13.65 18.45
C LEU A 224 -6.68 13.04 18.94
N GLY A 225 -6.61 12.66 20.21
CA GLY A 225 -5.47 11.93 20.75
C GLY A 225 -5.21 10.60 20.04
N LEU A 226 -6.27 9.83 19.75
CA LEU A 226 -6.17 8.60 18.95
C LEU A 226 -5.66 8.90 17.54
N LEU A 227 -6.17 9.95 16.87
CA LEU A 227 -5.69 10.38 15.56
C LEU A 227 -4.20 10.70 15.57
N VAL A 228 -3.74 11.52 16.53
CA VAL A 228 -2.32 11.89 16.65
C VAL A 228 -1.45 10.67 16.89
N TYR A 229 -1.88 9.76 17.77
CA TYR A 229 -1.17 8.50 18.00
C TYR A 229 -1.03 7.68 16.71
N VAL A 230 -2.15 7.42 16.01
CA VAL A 230 -2.17 6.60 14.79
C VAL A 230 -1.36 7.25 13.67
N MET A 231 -1.39 8.59 13.54
CA MET A 231 -0.57 9.32 12.58
C MET A 231 0.93 9.17 12.87
N LEU A 232 1.35 9.36 14.13
CA LEU A 232 2.76 9.21 14.52
C LEU A 232 3.23 7.76 14.36
N GLN A 233 2.41 6.80 14.79
CA GLN A 233 2.72 5.39 14.68
C GLN A 233 2.83 4.95 13.21
N SER A 234 1.90 5.37 12.36
CA SER A 234 1.93 5.04 10.93
C SER A 234 3.07 5.74 10.19
N ALA A 235 3.48 6.94 10.61
CA ALA A 235 4.69 7.58 10.11
C ALA A 235 5.92 6.70 10.37
N LEU A 236 6.11 6.25 11.62
CA LEU A 236 7.24 5.41 12.02
C LEU A 236 7.23 4.04 11.31
N ILE A 237 6.05 3.41 11.20
CA ILE A 237 5.89 2.14 10.47
C ILE A 237 6.18 2.33 8.97
N SER A 238 5.67 3.40 8.36
CA SER A 238 5.87 3.65 6.91
C SER A 238 7.34 3.84 6.54
N LEU A 239 8.12 4.51 7.41
CA LEU A 239 9.58 4.58 7.30
C LEU A 239 10.18 3.18 7.27
N ALA A 240 9.81 2.35 8.24
CA ALA A 240 10.32 0.99 8.36
C ALA A 240 9.96 0.13 7.14
N THR A 241 8.68 0.07 6.75
CA THR A 241 8.21 -0.83 5.68
C THR A 241 8.85 -0.52 4.32
N MET A 242 9.05 0.76 3.99
CA MET A 242 9.73 1.16 2.74
C MET A 242 11.20 0.76 2.71
N MET A 243 11.82 0.67 3.88
CA MET A 243 13.23 0.38 4.05
C MET A 243 13.55 -1.13 4.08
N ILE A 244 12.54 -2.00 4.19
CA ILE A 244 12.73 -3.46 4.19
C ILE A 244 13.40 -3.92 2.89
N ALA A 245 12.95 -3.42 1.74
CA ALA A 245 13.51 -3.83 0.45
C ALA A 245 15.00 -3.47 0.31
N PRO A 246 15.40 -2.19 0.51
CA PRO A 246 16.81 -1.81 0.55
C PRO A 246 17.64 -2.62 1.56
N LEU A 247 17.12 -2.80 2.78
CA LEU A 247 17.82 -3.52 3.85
C LEU A 247 18.12 -4.98 3.47
N VAL A 248 17.11 -5.70 2.98
CA VAL A 248 17.28 -7.10 2.57
C VAL A 248 18.14 -7.18 1.32
N LEU A 249 17.90 -6.36 0.30
CA LEU A 249 18.67 -6.40 -0.96
C LEU A 249 20.14 -5.99 -0.81
N ALA A 250 20.50 -5.31 0.29
CA ALA A 250 21.90 -4.97 0.56
C ALA A 250 22.75 -6.21 0.89
N GLN A 251 22.14 -7.28 1.41
CA GLN A 251 22.83 -8.48 1.86
C GLN A 251 22.32 -9.76 1.17
N HIS A 252 21.13 -9.71 0.58
CA HIS A 252 20.39 -10.85 0.07
C HIS A 252 19.89 -10.65 -1.36
N SER A 253 19.51 -11.74 -1.99
CA SER A 253 18.98 -11.79 -3.34
C SER A 253 17.53 -11.28 -3.45
N SER A 254 17.07 -11.02 -4.68
CA SER A 254 15.69 -10.64 -4.96
C SER A 254 14.69 -11.76 -4.61
N ALA A 255 15.11 -13.03 -4.70
CA ALA A 255 14.31 -14.18 -4.30
C ALA A 255 14.06 -14.18 -2.79
N GLU A 256 15.09 -13.90 -2.00
CA GLU A 256 14.99 -13.78 -0.53
C GLU A 256 14.10 -12.62 -0.12
N LEU A 257 14.20 -11.45 -0.78
CA LEU A 257 13.24 -10.36 -0.56
C LEU A 257 11.80 -10.80 -0.88
N GLY A 258 11.61 -11.55 -1.96
CA GLY A 258 10.31 -12.12 -2.33
C GLY A 258 9.74 -13.00 -1.22
N PHE A 259 10.56 -13.87 -0.63
CA PHE A 259 10.16 -14.68 0.53
C PHE A 259 9.76 -13.82 1.73
N VAL A 260 10.56 -12.80 2.08
CA VAL A 260 10.26 -11.91 3.21
C VAL A 260 8.91 -11.22 3.03
N TYR A 261 8.61 -10.67 1.84
CA TYR A 261 7.32 -10.03 1.56
C TYR A 261 6.15 -11.00 1.57
N THR A 262 6.32 -12.23 1.08
CA THR A 262 5.25 -13.24 1.14
C THR A 262 4.97 -13.68 2.58
N TRP A 263 6.00 -13.90 3.41
CA TRP A 263 5.81 -14.20 4.84
C TRP A 263 5.19 -13.02 5.60
N ALA A 264 5.57 -11.79 5.28
CA ALA A 264 4.92 -10.59 5.82
C ALA A 264 3.41 -10.57 5.51
N ALA A 265 3.04 -10.83 4.26
CA ALA A 265 1.64 -10.84 3.84
C ALA A 265 0.85 -12.02 4.46
N LEU A 266 1.46 -13.19 4.62
CA LEU A 266 0.87 -14.31 5.39
C LEU A 266 0.66 -13.95 6.86
N GLY A 267 1.61 -13.23 7.46
CA GLY A 267 1.50 -12.71 8.82
C GLY A 267 0.27 -11.82 8.97
N GLY A 268 0.09 -10.85 8.07
CA GLY A 268 -1.08 -9.97 8.10
C GLY A 268 -2.41 -10.71 7.99
N LEU A 269 -2.47 -11.74 7.13
CA LEU A 269 -3.65 -12.61 7.05
C LEU A 269 -3.90 -13.39 8.33
N ALA A 270 -2.84 -13.91 8.97
CA ALA A 270 -2.96 -14.60 10.26
C ALA A 270 -3.48 -13.66 11.35
N GLY A 271 -2.99 -12.41 11.39
CA GLY A 271 -3.46 -11.37 12.30
C GLY A 271 -4.94 -11.04 12.14
N MET A 272 -5.40 -10.83 10.90
CA MET A 272 -6.83 -10.59 10.64
C MET A 272 -7.70 -11.82 10.96
N SER A 273 -7.21 -13.03 10.67
CA SER A 273 -7.92 -14.28 10.99
C SER A 273 -8.08 -14.46 12.51
N LEU A 274 -7.07 -14.06 13.29
CA LEU A 274 -7.14 -14.08 14.75
C LEU A 274 -8.26 -13.16 15.28
N LEU A 275 -8.42 -11.96 14.69
CA LEU A 275 -9.52 -11.06 15.07
C LEU A 275 -10.90 -11.63 14.76
N VAL A 276 -11.05 -12.31 13.62
CA VAL A 276 -12.30 -13.02 13.27
C VAL A 276 -12.59 -14.13 14.29
N ALA A 277 -11.57 -14.90 14.68
CA ALA A 277 -11.70 -15.96 15.68
C ALA A 277 -12.00 -15.42 17.09
N ALA A 278 -11.54 -14.22 17.42
CA ALA A 278 -11.74 -13.59 18.74
C ALA A 278 -13.19 -13.17 19.02
N THR A 279 -14.09 -13.19 18.03
CA THR A 279 -15.54 -12.88 18.06
C THR A 279 -15.97 -11.52 18.62
N ASN A 280 -15.58 -11.13 19.83
CA ASN A 280 -15.87 -9.82 20.42
C ASN A 280 -14.76 -9.35 21.38
N PRO A 281 -13.61 -8.91 20.85
CA PRO A 281 -12.51 -8.42 21.67
C PRO A 281 -12.93 -7.18 22.48
N GLN A 282 -12.76 -7.27 23.80
CA GLN A 282 -12.93 -6.13 24.71
C GLN A 282 -11.63 -5.34 24.83
N ARG A 283 -11.72 -4.04 25.18
CA ARG A 283 -10.58 -3.13 25.36
C ARG A 283 -9.72 -3.01 24.08
N LEU A 284 -10.35 -2.60 22.97
CA LEU A 284 -9.70 -2.56 21.66
C LEU A 284 -8.45 -1.69 21.69
N MET A 285 -8.45 -0.57 22.41
CA MET A 285 -7.28 0.30 22.49
C MET A 285 -6.08 -0.35 23.18
N LEU A 286 -6.32 -1.21 24.18
CA LEU A 286 -5.25 -1.97 24.80
C LEU A 286 -4.66 -2.98 23.81
N ILE A 287 -5.51 -3.63 23.01
CA ILE A 287 -5.06 -4.56 21.96
C ILE A 287 -4.24 -3.80 20.91
N VAL A 288 -4.70 -2.63 20.47
CA VAL A 288 -3.96 -1.76 19.53
C VAL A 288 -2.57 -1.47 20.07
N VAL A 289 -2.44 -0.92 21.28
CA VAL A 289 -1.15 -0.53 21.85
C VAL A 289 -0.23 -1.74 22.08
N CYS A 290 -0.76 -2.87 22.53
CA CYS A 290 0.04 -4.10 22.71
C CYS A 290 0.53 -4.65 21.37
N ALA A 291 -0.33 -4.69 20.35
CA ALA A 291 0.01 -5.19 19.02
C ALA A 291 1.02 -4.24 18.32
N ASP A 292 0.83 -2.92 18.43
CA ASP A 292 1.80 -1.93 17.97
C ASP A 292 3.14 -2.06 18.70
N ALA A 293 3.14 -2.34 20.01
CA ALA A 293 4.37 -2.58 20.75
C ALA A 293 5.12 -3.83 20.23
N VAL A 294 4.42 -4.91 19.93
CA VAL A 294 5.03 -6.11 19.31
C VAL A 294 5.63 -5.77 17.94
N LEU A 295 4.89 -5.04 17.09
CA LEU A 295 5.40 -4.56 15.80
C LEU A 295 6.65 -3.68 15.97
N SER A 296 6.64 -2.78 16.95
CA SER A 296 7.77 -1.87 17.25
C SER A 296 9.01 -2.62 17.72
N LEU A 297 8.83 -3.67 18.53
CA LEU A 297 9.90 -4.56 18.96
C LEU A 297 10.47 -5.37 17.78
N CYS A 298 9.63 -5.82 16.85
CA CYS A 298 10.08 -6.43 15.59
C CYS A 298 10.88 -5.45 14.73
N MET A 299 10.48 -4.18 14.66
CA MET A 299 11.24 -3.14 13.97
C MET A 299 12.62 -2.89 14.61
N LEU A 300 12.72 -2.94 15.94
CA LEU A 300 13.99 -2.84 16.65
C LEU A 300 14.90 -4.05 16.39
N SER A 301 14.34 -5.25 16.37
CA SER A 301 15.11 -6.50 16.26
C SER A 301 15.56 -6.81 14.83
N ILE A 302 15.00 -6.15 13.80
CA ILE A 302 15.34 -6.41 12.41
C ILE A 302 16.82 -6.11 12.08
N GLY A 303 17.45 -5.18 12.80
CA GLY A 303 18.88 -4.88 12.66
C GLY A 303 19.80 -5.99 13.18
N LEU A 304 19.27 -6.89 14.01
CA LEU A 304 19.99 -8.07 14.52
C LEU A 304 19.79 -9.30 13.63
N ALA A 305 18.92 -9.21 12.60
CA ALA A 305 18.67 -10.31 11.69
C ALA A 305 19.85 -10.47 10.72
N SER A 306 20.42 -11.67 10.68
CA SER A 306 21.53 -12.04 9.79
C SER A 306 21.16 -13.13 8.77
N SER A 307 19.99 -13.74 8.93
CA SER A 307 19.52 -14.81 8.05
C SER A 307 18.16 -14.48 7.45
N THR A 308 17.92 -14.95 6.22
CA THR A 308 16.64 -14.82 5.52
C THR A 308 15.47 -15.39 6.34
N SER A 309 15.70 -16.49 7.05
CA SER A 309 14.68 -17.08 7.95
C SER A 309 14.29 -16.12 9.08
N THR A 310 15.27 -15.43 9.69
CA THR A 310 15.04 -14.43 10.72
C THR A 310 14.24 -13.24 10.18
N TYR A 311 14.58 -12.74 8.99
CA TYR A 311 13.80 -11.69 8.33
C TYR A 311 12.36 -12.12 8.06
N CYS A 312 12.14 -13.34 7.56
CA CYS A 312 10.79 -13.89 7.33
C CYS A 312 9.99 -14.00 8.63
N ALA A 313 10.59 -14.50 9.71
CA ALA A 313 9.94 -14.65 11.00
C ALA A 313 9.57 -13.28 11.61
N ILE A 314 10.50 -12.32 11.59
CA ILE A 314 10.26 -10.95 12.06
C ILE A 314 9.15 -10.30 11.24
N ALA A 315 9.21 -10.40 9.90
CA ALA A 315 8.21 -9.79 9.03
C ALA A 315 6.82 -10.42 9.22
N PHE A 316 6.72 -11.74 9.41
CA PHE A 316 5.47 -12.42 9.72
C PHE A 316 4.85 -11.90 11.02
N VAL A 317 5.62 -11.88 12.12
CA VAL A 317 5.13 -11.42 13.43
C VAL A 317 4.77 -9.93 13.38
N ALA A 318 5.61 -9.11 12.74
CA ALA A 318 5.39 -7.68 12.58
C ALA A 318 4.05 -7.39 11.87
N LEU A 319 3.80 -8.01 10.72
CA LEU A 319 2.59 -7.77 9.95
C LEU A 319 1.35 -8.41 10.58
N ALA A 320 1.49 -9.54 11.27
CA ALA A 320 0.40 -10.11 12.06
C ALA A 320 -0.04 -9.15 13.17
N ALA A 321 0.90 -8.62 13.95
CA ALA A 321 0.62 -7.66 15.00
C ALA A 321 0.06 -6.34 14.43
N GLY A 322 0.68 -5.80 13.37
CA GLY A 322 0.20 -4.58 12.71
C GLY A 322 -1.22 -4.71 12.17
N SER A 323 -1.57 -5.86 11.59
CA SER A 323 -2.93 -6.12 11.10
C SER A 323 -3.96 -6.21 12.22
N VAL A 324 -3.59 -6.81 13.36
CA VAL A 324 -4.44 -6.81 14.57
C VAL A 324 -4.66 -5.39 15.08
N ALA A 325 -3.60 -4.59 15.16
CA ALA A 325 -3.68 -3.19 15.58
C ALA A 325 -4.57 -2.37 14.64
N GLU A 326 -4.38 -2.50 13.33
CA GLU A 326 -5.19 -1.81 12.32
C GLU A 326 -6.67 -2.19 12.41
N GLY A 327 -6.98 -3.48 12.53
CA GLY A 327 -8.35 -3.97 12.64
C GLY A 327 -9.07 -3.45 13.88
N CYS A 328 -8.43 -3.50 15.05
CA CYS A 328 -8.97 -2.95 16.29
C CYS A 328 -9.11 -1.43 16.25
N CYS A 329 -8.14 -0.72 15.67
CA CYS A 329 -8.20 0.73 15.52
C CYS A 329 -9.33 1.16 14.57
N ASN A 330 -9.52 0.45 13.46
CA ASN A 330 -10.61 0.72 12.53
C ASN A 330 -11.98 0.47 13.20
N ALA A 331 -12.09 -0.59 14.01
CA ALA A 331 -13.29 -0.86 14.81
C ALA A 331 -13.57 0.26 15.83
N LEU A 332 -12.54 0.81 16.48
CA LEU A 332 -12.67 1.97 17.36
C LEU A 332 -13.25 3.18 16.62
N TRP A 333 -12.70 3.54 15.47
CA TRP A 333 -13.24 4.63 14.64
C TRP A 333 -14.70 4.39 14.25
N MET A 334 -15.05 3.18 13.82
CA MET A 334 -16.42 2.84 13.43
C MET A 334 -17.42 2.89 14.58
N ARG A 335 -17.02 2.49 15.79
CA ARG A 335 -17.90 2.46 16.98
C ARG A 335 -18.13 3.84 17.60
N LYS A 336 -17.14 4.73 17.52
CA LYS A 336 -17.15 6.02 18.23
C LYS A 336 -17.60 7.21 17.37
N ILE A 337 -17.48 7.12 16.04
CA ILE A 337 -17.89 8.24 15.18
C ILE A 337 -19.38 8.17 14.84
N GLN A 338 -20.04 9.33 14.97
CA GLN A 338 -21.45 9.45 14.66
C GLN A 338 -21.82 9.15 13.21
N ALA A 339 -22.89 8.38 12.94
CA ALA A 339 -23.32 7.97 11.60
C ALA A 339 -23.51 9.15 10.64
N ARG A 340 -24.04 10.27 11.16
CA ARG A 340 -24.22 11.52 10.41
C ARG A 340 -22.91 12.13 9.91
N ASN A 341 -21.83 12.02 10.68
CA ASN A 341 -20.54 12.65 10.40
C ASN A 341 -19.46 11.63 9.97
N ARG A 342 -19.77 10.33 9.96
CA ARG A 342 -18.83 9.22 9.78
C ARG A 342 -18.01 9.35 8.50
N ALA A 343 -18.67 9.60 7.38
CA ALA A 343 -18.01 9.77 6.09
C ALA A 343 -17.04 10.96 6.10
N SER A 344 -17.45 12.10 6.65
CA SER A 344 -16.62 13.30 6.72
C SER A 344 -15.40 13.13 7.62
N VAL A 345 -15.58 12.58 8.83
CA VAL A 345 -14.48 12.34 9.77
C VAL A 345 -13.52 11.31 9.21
N LEU A 346 -14.00 10.17 8.71
CA LEU A 346 -13.15 9.10 8.20
C LEU A 346 -12.37 9.54 6.94
N SER A 347 -12.98 10.33 6.06
CA SER A 347 -12.28 10.91 4.89
C SER A 347 -11.17 11.88 5.33
N CYS A 348 -11.41 12.70 6.35
CA CYS A 348 -10.41 13.60 6.93
C CYS A 348 -9.24 12.81 7.54
N VAL A 349 -9.55 11.78 8.34
CA VAL A 349 -8.55 10.87 8.91
C VAL A 349 -7.72 10.24 7.80
N SER A 350 -8.34 9.62 6.78
CA SER A 350 -7.62 9.01 5.66
C SER A 350 -6.72 9.99 4.91
N MET A 351 -7.20 11.23 4.66
CA MET A 351 -6.42 12.26 3.98
C MET A 351 -5.17 12.65 4.77
N LEU A 352 -5.31 12.86 6.08
CA LEU A 352 -4.18 13.18 6.97
C LEU A 352 -3.17 12.04 7.03
N MET A 353 -3.65 10.79 7.09
CA MET A 353 -2.80 9.60 7.10
C MET A 353 -1.98 9.47 5.81
N ILE A 354 -2.63 9.53 4.64
CA ILE A 354 -1.96 9.42 3.33
C ILE A 354 -0.94 10.55 3.15
N THR A 355 -1.29 11.78 3.52
CA THR A 355 -0.39 12.93 3.43
C THR A 355 0.84 12.74 4.32
N THR A 356 0.62 12.33 5.57
CA THR A 356 1.71 12.08 6.53
C THR A 356 2.65 10.99 6.01
N MET A 357 2.11 9.84 5.58
CA MET A 357 2.92 8.75 5.05
C MET A 357 3.72 9.18 3.82
N THR A 358 3.12 9.95 2.90
CA THR A 358 3.80 10.41 1.68
C THR A 358 4.98 11.32 2.00
N ILE A 359 4.78 12.30 2.90
CA ILE A 359 5.84 13.22 3.34
C ILE A 359 6.97 12.44 4.03
N VAL A 360 6.60 11.52 4.92
CA VAL A 360 7.54 10.77 5.74
C VAL A 360 8.37 9.79 4.88
N VAL A 361 7.77 9.13 3.89
CA VAL A 361 8.48 8.25 2.95
C VAL A 361 9.46 9.05 2.08
N ALA A 362 9.05 10.22 1.60
CA ALA A 362 9.93 11.10 0.82
C ALA A 362 11.11 11.63 1.65
N ALA A 363 10.83 12.09 2.87
CA ALA A 363 11.85 12.57 3.80
C ALA A 363 12.80 11.44 4.24
N GLY A 364 12.27 10.24 4.49
CA GLY A 364 13.02 9.07 4.93
C GLY A 364 14.13 8.68 3.95
N GLY A 365 13.82 8.55 2.66
CA GLY A 365 14.81 8.22 1.64
C GLY A 365 15.93 9.28 1.57
N PHE A 366 15.56 10.56 1.60
CA PHE A 366 16.53 11.66 1.58
C PHE A 366 17.44 11.66 2.82
N ILE A 367 16.87 11.43 4.01
CA ILE A 367 17.62 11.36 5.28
C ILE A 367 18.62 10.20 5.26
N VAL A 368 18.23 9.03 4.74
CA VAL A 368 19.13 7.87 4.66
C VAL A 368 20.34 8.19 3.79
N ASP A 369 20.12 8.58 2.53
CA ASP A 369 21.22 8.75 1.57
C ASP A 369 22.11 9.97 1.88
N ARG A 370 21.54 11.07 2.41
CA ARG A 370 22.28 12.33 2.63
C ARG A 370 22.85 12.49 4.02
N VAL A 371 22.27 11.83 5.03
CA VAL A 371 22.65 12.03 6.43
C VAL A 371 23.16 10.74 7.05
N LEU A 372 22.36 9.66 7.01
CA LEU A 372 22.68 8.45 7.76
C LEU A 372 23.82 7.64 7.11
N GLU A 373 23.76 7.41 5.80
CA GLU A 373 24.82 6.66 5.10
C GLU A 373 26.19 7.37 5.14
N PRO A 374 26.31 8.68 4.84
CA PRO A 374 27.59 9.38 4.97
C PRO A 374 28.12 9.44 6.40
N ALA A 375 27.23 9.52 7.40
CA ALA A 375 27.64 9.57 8.81
C ALA A 375 28.19 8.24 9.34
N LEU A 376 27.82 7.11 8.71
CA LEU A 376 28.20 5.76 9.09
C LEU A 376 29.29 5.16 8.17
N ALA A 377 29.58 5.78 7.02
CA ALA A 377 30.66 5.39 6.13
C ALA A 377 32.05 5.51 6.78
N ALA A 378 33.07 4.88 6.19
CA ALA A 378 34.44 4.91 6.71
C ALA A 378 34.96 6.36 6.83
N GLY A 379 35.25 6.80 8.05
CA GLY A 379 35.63 8.19 8.37
C GLY A 379 34.49 9.09 8.87
N GLY A 380 33.25 8.60 8.90
CA GLY A 380 32.09 9.29 9.47
C GLY A 380 32.09 9.35 11.00
N ARG A 381 31.32 10.31 11.56
CA ARG A 381 31.29 10.61 13.01
C ARG A 381 30.87 9.41 13.88
N PHE A 382 30.17 8.43 13.31
CA PHE A 382 29.68 7.24 14.00
C PHE A 382 30.25 5.92 13.45
N ALA A 383 31.31 5.97 12.64
CA ALA A 383 31.87 4.80 11.95
C ALA A 383 32.25 3.63 12.90
N GLN A 384 32.73 3.93 14.12
CA GLN A 384 33.09 2.92 15.12
C GLN A 384 31.85 2.26 15.78
N ALA A 385 30.81 3.04 16.08
CA ALA A 385 29.55 2.51 16.59
C ALA A 385 28.79 1.70 15.52
N ALA A 386 28.86 2.15 14.26
CA ALA A 386 28.32 1.45 13.10
C ALA A 386 28.98 0.07 12.91
N HIS A 387 30.31 0.02 13.00
CA HIS A 387 31.10 -1.22 12.92
C HIS A 387 30.71 -2.23 14.00
N ALA A 388 30.47 -1.77 15.23
CA ALA A 388 30.18 -2.64 16.36
C ALA A 388 28.77 -3.24 16.34
N TRP A 389 27.79 -2.54 15.78
CA TRP A 389 26.38 -2.96 15.82
C TRP A 389 25.85 -3.53 14.50
N PHE A 390 26.29 -2.99 13.36
CA PHE A 390 25.71 -3.33 12.04
C PHE A 390 26.66 -4.12 11.14
N GLY A 391 27.91 -4.32 11.55
CA GLY A 391 28.96 -4.94 10.73
C GLY A 391 29.36 -4.06 9.53
N ILE A 392 30.41 -4.47 8.81
CA ILE A 392 30.85 -3.77 7.59
C ILE A 392 29.86 -4.09 6.47
N GLY A 393 29.08 -3.12 6.00
CA GLY A 393 28.23 -3.35 4.83
C GLY A 393 27.33 -2.18 4.43
N ALA A 394 26.99 -2.15 3.14
CA ALA A 394 25.91 -1.33 2.60
C ALA A 394 24.60 -1.60 3.37
N GLY A 395 23.80 -0.58 3.65
CA GLY A 395 22.54 -0.69 4.40
C GLY A 395 22.61 -0.37 5.90
N GLY A 396 23.77 0.00 6.45
CA GLY A 396 23.88 0.41 7.86
C GLY A 396 23.02 1.64 8.23
N GLY A 397 22.89 2.61 7.32
CA GLY A 397 22.00 3.77 7.50
C GLY A 397 20.52 3.37 7.57
N VAL A 398 20.14 2.37 6.77
CA VAL A 398 18.80 1.80 6.77
C VAL A 398 18.52 1.07 8.09
N ALA A 399 19.46 0.24 8.55
CA ALA A 399 19.34 -0.49 9.81
C ALA A 399 19.26 0.45 11.02
N LEU A 400 20.06 1.52 11.06
CA LEU A 400 19.96 2.54 12.11
C LEU A 400 18.60 3.24 12.11
N LEU A 401 18.05 3.54 10.94
CA LEU A 401 16.72 4.13 10.83
C LEU A 401 15.64 3.21 11.40
N PHE A 402 15.71 1.89 11.15
CA PHE A 402 14.82 0.92 11.80
C PHE A 402 14.94 0.93 13.31
N VAL A 403 16.17 0.97 13.85
CA VAL A 403 16.38 0.99 15.30
C VAL A 403 15.83 2.29 15.91
N VAL A 404 16.09 3.44 15.30
CA VAL A 404 15.59 4.73 15.80
C VAL A 404 14.06 4.81 15.69
N ALA A 405 13.48 4.41 14.55
CA ALA A 405 12.04 4.41 14.35
C ALA A 405 11.34 3.41 15.28
N GLY A 406 11.91 2.21 15.44
CA GLY A 406 11.43 1.20 16.38
C GLY A 406 11.49 1.66 17.83
N ALA A 407 12.59 2.28 18.25
CA ALA A 407 12.74 2.83 19.62
C ALA A 407 11.72 3.94 19.89
N ALA A 408 11.59 4.88 18.94
CA ALA A 408 10.59 5.95 19.03
C ALA A 408 9.16 5.39 19.08
N SER A 409 8.88 4.32 18.33
CA SER A 409 7.58 3.65 18.28
C SER A 409 7.28 2.88 19.58
N VAL A 410 8.26 2.19 20.17
CA VAL A 410 8.15 1.58 21.51
C VAL A 410 7.88 2.65 22.57
N LEU A 411 8.61 3.78 22.54
CA LEU A 411 8.38 4.89 23.46
C LEU A 411 6.98 5.47 23.29
N LEU A 412 6.51 5.65 22.06
CA LEU A 412 5.15 6.12 21.77
C LEU A 412 4.10 5.16 22.33
N CYS A 413 4.27 3.85 22.14
CA CYS A 413 3.41 2.82 22.71
C CYS A 413 3.42 2.87 24.25
N ALA A 414 4.61 3.03 24.86
CA ALA A 414 4.75 3.13 26.31
C ALA A 414 4.06 4.39 26.88
N CYS A 415 4.22 5.55 26.24
CA CYS A 415 3.53 6.79 26.60
C CYS A 415 2.00 6.62 26.51
N MET A 416 1.52 5.99 25.45
CA MET A 416 0.09 5.73 25.27
C MET A 416 -0.48 4.73 26.27
N PHE A 417 0.30 3.69 26.60
CA PHE A 417 -0.06 2.73 27.62
C PHE A 417 -0.12 3.37 29.03
N ALA A 418 0.83 4.27 29.32
CA ALA A 418 0.90 5.00 30.58
C ALA A 418 -0.24 6.01 30.76
N HIS A 419 -0.82 6.53 29.67
CA HIS A 419 -1.88 7.54 29.72
C HIS A 419 -3.26 6.90 30.04
N PRO A 420 -3.79 7.02 31.27
CA PRO A 420 -4.90 6.17 31.75
C PRO A 420 -6.21 6.38 30.99
N ARG A 421 -6.47 7.62 30.55
CA ARG A 421 -7.66 7.97 29.75
C ARG A 421 -7.59 7.39 28.34
N MET A 422 -6.41 7.34 27.74
CA MET A 422 -6.24 6.86 26.36
C MET A 422 -6.39 5.35 26.32
N ARG A 423 -5.77 4.62 27.25
CA ARG A 423 -5.95 3.16 27.39
C ARG A 423 -7.40 2.71 27.62
N ARG A 424 -8.26 3.62 28.09
CA ARG A 424 -9.68 3.36 28.37
C ARG A 424 -10.61 4.12 27.43
N ILE A 425 -10.12 4.59 26.27
CA ILE A 425 -10.94 5.31 25.29
C ILE A 425 -12.19 4.50 24.87
N ASP A 426 -12.07 3.17 24.80
CA ASP A 426 -13.18 2.25 24.56
C ASP A 426 -14.34 2.41 25.55
N LEU A 427 -14.02 2.74 26.80
CA LEU A 427 -14.96 2.84 27.93
C LEU A 427 -15.41 4.28 28.19
N LEU A 428 -14.54 5.26 27.91
CA LEU A 428 -14.76 6.66 28.24
C LEU A 428 -15.52 7.43 27.15
N VAL A 429 -15.30 7.07 25.88
CA VAL A 429 -16.09 7.61 24.78
C VAL A 429 -17.28 6.68 24.58
N PRO A 430 -18.53 7.15 24.65
CA PRO A 430 -19.68 6.27 24.45
C PRO A 430 -19.68 5.69 23.03
N ASP A 431 -20.14 4.44 22.90
CA ASP A 431 -20.47 3.90 21.58
C ASP A 431 -21.69 4.66 21.03
N GLU A 432 -21.76 4.82 19.71
CA GLU A 432 -23.02 5.23 19.10
C GLU A 432 -24.11 4.20 19.41
N ALA A 433 -25.27 4.68 19.86
CA ALA A 433 -26.48 3.88 19.88
C ALA A 433 -26.86 3.56 18.43
N CYS A 434 -26.93 2.27 18.08
CA CYS A 434 -27.38 1.78 16.78
C CYS A 434 -28.76 2.31 16.40
#